data_AF-A0AAU5WL06-F1
#
_entry.id   AF-A0AAU5WL06-F1
#
_cell.length_a   1.000
_cell.length_b   1.000
_cell.length_c   1.000
_cell.angle_alpha   90.00
_cell.angle_beta   90.00
_cell.angle_gamma   90.00
#
_symmetry.space_group_name_H-M   'P 1'
#
loop_
_entity.id
_entity.type
_entity.pdbx_description
1 polymer ?
#
loop_
_entity_poly.entity_id
_entity_poly.type
_entity_poly.pdbx_seq_one_letter_code
_entity_poly.pdbx_strand_id
1 'polypeptide(L)'
;MPAASGAERDPEITAIGDFPLLVNDPDAVDRTVRAFRDRFGADRVIDPGPVTGSEDVGEIATAAGVPICYWIFGGTDPGTFETALKAGTADRDIPSNHSAEFAPVIDPTLGTGITAMVTAALTWLHMAPTSRAPGSLRRHDPGW
;
A
#
# COMPACT_ATOMS: atom_id res chain seq x y z
N MET A 1 13.82 28.33 29.93
CA MET A 1 13.05 28.58 31.17
C MET A 1 11.70 27.88 31.04
N PRO A 2 11.51 26.64 31.51
CA PRO A 2 10.20 25.98 31.46
C PRO A 2 9.35 26.54 32.60
N ALA A 3 8.67 27.65 32.36
CA ALA A 3 7.84 28.35 33.35
C ALA A 3 6.34 28.42 32.94
N ALA A 4 5.90 27.59 31.99
CA ALA A 4 4.53 27.65 31.48
C ALA A 4 3.49 26.91 32.35
N SER A 5 3.91 26.04 33.27
CA SER A 5 2.99 25.12 33.99
C SER A 5 3.27 24.95 35.49
N GLY A 6 4.19 25.73 36.07
CA GLY A 6 4.52 25.63 37.51
C GLY A 6 5.27 24.34 37.90
N ALA A 7 5.99 23.72 36.96
CA ALA A 7 6.77 22.52 37.27
C ALA A 7 7.92 22.86 38.22
N GLU A 8 8.01 22.13 39.35
CA GLU A 8 9.07 22.29 40.36
C GLU A 8 10.44 21.75 39.91
N ARG A 9 10.46 20.96 38.83
CA ARG A 9 11.66 20.33 38.27
C ARG A 9 11.63 20.36 36.76
N ASP A 10 12.81 20.37 36.17
CA ASP A 10 12.96 20.21 34.72
C ASP A 10 12.42 18.83 34.27
N PRO A 11 11.85 18.76 33.06
CA PRO A 11 11.38 17.49 32.51
C PRO A 11 12.56 16.56 32.23
N GLU A 12 12.40 15.29 32.59
CA GLU A 12 13.29 14.24 32.10
C GLU A 12 12.83 13.85 30.68
N ILE A 13 13.74 13.93 29.72
CA ILE A 13 13.47 13.61 28.31
C ILE A 13 14.31 12.39 27.92
N THR A 14 13.63 11.30 27.57
CA THR A 14 14.26 10.06 27.11
C THR A 14 13.59 9.62 25.81
N ALA A 15 14.38 9.33 24.77
CA ALA A 15 13.88 8.74 23.54
C ALA A 15 13.54 7.26 23.79
N ILE A 16 12.31 6.85 23.44
CA ILE A 16 11.80 5.49 23.68
C ILE A 16 11.64 4.65 22.41
N GLY A 17 11.81 5.26 21.24
CA GLY A 17 11.72 4.61 19.94
C GLY A 17 11.77 5.63 18.80
N ASP A 18 11.98 5.13 17.59
CA ASP A 18 11.88 5.87 16.35
C ASP A 18 10.97 5.15 15.35
N PHE A 19 10.46 5.91 14.38
CA PHE A 19 9.70 5.38 13.26
C PHE A 19 10.33 5.95 11.98
N PRO A 20 11.19 5.18 11.31
CA PRO A 20 11.80 5.62 10.07
C PRO A 20 10.76 5.94 9.01
N LEU A 21 11.12 6.83 8.09
CA LEU A 21 10.23 7.21 7.00
C LEU A 21 9.97 6.00 6.10
N LEU A 22 8.70 5.63 5.93
CA LEU A 22 8.30 4.67 4.91
C LEU A 22 8.43 5.34 3.54
N VAL A 23 9.47 4.94 2.79
CA VAL A 23 9.71 5.39 1.42
C VAL A 23 9.48 4.22 0.48
N ASN A 24 8.49 4.36 -0.40
CA ASN A 24 8.27 3.41 -1.47
C ASN A 24 9.40 3.45 -2.51
N ASP A 25 9.77 2.28 -3.02
CA ASP A 25 10.66 2.15 -4.16
C ASP A 25 9.95 2.65 -5.44
N PRO A 26 10.52 3.63 -6.18
CA PRO A 26 9.85 4.23 -7.34
C PRO A 26 9.51 3.22 -8.44
N ASP A 27 10.41 2.28 -8.73
CA ASP A 27 10.19 1.27 -9.79
C ASP A 27 9.09 0.28 -9.38
N ALA A 28 9.06 -0.10 -8.09
CA ALA A 28 8.02 -0.95 -7.55
C ALA A 28 6.64 -0.28 -7.57
N VAL A 29 6.57 1.02 -7.27
CA VAL A 29 5.36 1.84 -7.40
C VAL A 29 4.91 1.90 -8.84
N ASP A 30 5.80 2.26 -9.76
CA ASP A 30 5.48 2.39 -11.19
C ASP A 30 4.88 1.10 -11.77
N ARG A 31 5.49 -0.04 -11.46
CA ARG A 31 5.01 -1.36 -11.89
C ARG A 31 3.63 -1.67 -11.32
N THR A 32 3.44 -1.44 -10.02
CA THR A 32 2.19 -1.77 -9.32
C THR A 32 1.05 -0.84 -9.73
N VAL A 33 1.31 0.46 -9.86
CA VAL A 33 0.34 1.47 -10.31
C VAL A 33 -0.13 1.19 -11.73
N ARG A 34 0.76 0.78 -12.66
CA ARG A 34 0.34 0.37 -14.02
C ARG A 34 -0.66 -0.78 -13.96
N ALA A 35 -0.35 -1.84 -13.21
CA ALA A 35 -1.26 -2.98 -13.05
C ALA A 35 -2.59 -2.59 -12.39
N PHE A 36 -2.58 -1.67 -11.41
CA PHE A 36 -3.80 -1.17 -10.79
C PHE A 36 -4.63 -0.33 -11.76
N ARG A 37 -4.01 0.54 -12.57
CA ARG A 37 -4.71 1.31 -13.59
C ARG A 37 -5.35 0.41 -14.64
N ASP A 38 -4.67 -0.65 -15.06
CA ASP A 38 -5.23 -1.65 -15.97
C ASP A 38 -6.41 -2.40 -15.33
N ARG A 39 -6.32 -2.72 -14.03
CA ARG A 39 -7.34 -3.51 -13.32
C ARG A 39 -8.56 -2.72 -12.90
N PHE A 40 -8.38 -1.48 -12.45
CA PHE A 40 -9.41 -0.65 -11.81
C PHE A 40 -9.83 0.54 -12.67
N GLY A 41 -9.08 0.86 -13.73
CA GLY A 41 -9.24 2.08 -14.51
C GLY A 41 -8.37 3.21 -13.97
N ALA A 42 -7.86 4.06 -14.87
CA ALA A 42 -6.92 5.13 -14.55
C ALA A 42 -7.48 6.14 -13.52
N ASP A 43 -8.77 6.46 -13.63
CA ASP A 43 -9.43 7.48 -12.78
C ASP A 43 -9.61 7.03 -11.31
N ARG A 44 -9.41 5.74 -11.02
CA ARG A 44 -9.54 5.18 -9.67
C ARG A 44 -8.21 5.00 -8.94
N VAL A 45 -7.10 5.34 -9.58
CA VAL A 45 -5.75 5.23 -8.99
C VAL A 45 -5.13 6.61 -8.94
N ILE A 46 -5.14 7.20 -7.75
CA ILE A 46 -4.64 8.54 -7.49
C ILE A 46 -3.33 8.51 -6.72
N ASP A 47 -2.48 9.50 -6.94
CA ASP A 47 -1.34 9.79 -6.07
C ASP A 47 -1.80 10.81 -5.02
N PRO A 48 -1.91 10.42 -3.73
CA PRO A 48 -2.31 11.33 -2.67
C PRO A 48 -1.17 12.29 -2.25
N GLY A 49 0.04 12.11 -2.77
CA GLY A 49 1.25 12.74 -2.25
C GLY A 49 1.67 12.15 -0.89
N PRO A 50 2.61 12.82 -0.19
CA PRO A 50 3.04 12.39 1.13
C PRO A 50 1.90 12.40 2.16
N VAL A 51 1.82 11.35 2.98
CA VAL A 51 0.83 11.21 4.04
C VAL A 51 1.51 11.33 5.40
N THR A 52 0.85 11.96 6.38
CA THR A 52 1.41 12.23 7.71
C THR A 52 1.35 11.04 8.67
N GLY A 53 0.67 9.95 8.28
CA GLY A 53 0.64 8.71 9.04
C GLY A 53 2.01 8.04 9.07
N SER A 54 2.36 7.42 10.19
CA SER A 54 3.56 6.58 10.31
C SER A 54 3.18 5.11 10.17
N GLU A 55 4.06 4.31 9.58
CA GLU A 55 3.86 2.88 9.35
C GLU A 55 5.20 2.15 9.51
N ASP A 56 5.22 1.04 10.24
CA ASP A 56 6.43 0.25 10.54
C ASP A 56 6.72 -0.83 9.47
N VAL A 57 5.82 -1.04 8.51
CA VAL A 57 5.95 -2.06 7.45
C VAL A 57 7.23 -1.91 6.63
N GLY A 58 7.80 -0.70 6.55
CA GLY A 58 9.09 -0.44 5.91
C GLY A 58 10.25 -1.20 6.55
N GLU A 59 10.18 -1.46 7.86
CA GLU A 59 11.19 -2.25 8.58
C GLU A 59 11.27 -3.70 8.06
N ILE A 60 10.13 -4.27 7.64
CA ILE A 60 10.09 -5.64 7.09
C ILE A 60 10.88 -5.70 5.78
N ALA A 61 10.71 -4.71 4.90
CA ALA A 61 11.43 -4.64 3.63
C ALA A 61 12.92 -4.34 3.83
N THR A 62 13.25 -3.43 4.73
CA THR A 62 14.64 -3.12 5.12
C THR A 62 15.36 -4.36 5.65
N ALA A 63 14.74 -5.09 6.59
CA ALA A 63 15.31 -6.31 7.14
C ALA A 63 15.52 -7.41 6.09
N ALA A 64 14.65 -7.48 5.08
CA ALA A 64 14.75 -8.43 3.98
C ALA A 64 15.65 -7.96 2.82
N GLY A 65 16.08 -6.69 2.81
CA GLY A 65 16.87 -6.10 1.73
C GLY A 65 16.15 -6.05 0.38
N VAL A 66 14.82 -5.86 0.38
CA VAL A 66 13.97 -5.83 -0.82
C VAL A 66 13.24 -4.49 -0.97
N PRO A 67 12.84 -4.08 -2.19
CA PRO A 67 12.02 -2.88 -2.37
C PRO A 67 10.63 -3.04 -1.75
N ILE A 68 10.03 -1.93 -1.34
CA ILE A 68 8.64 -1.87 -0.83
C ILE A 68 7.77 -1.01 -1.73
N CYS A 69 6.54 -1.47 -1.94
CA CYS A 69 5.45 -0.67 -2.50
C CYS A 69 4.25 -0.82 -1.57
N TYR A 70 4.01 0.18 -0.74
CA TYR A 70 2.89 0.31 0.18
C TYR A 70 1.85 1.28 -0.40
N TRP A 71 0.58 0.94 -0.26
CA TRP A 71 -0.54 1.76 -0.72
C TRP A 71 -1.72 1.65 0.23
N ILE A 72 -2.64 2.60 0.11
CA ILE A 72 -3.92 2.61 0.79
C ILE A 72 -5.05 2.50 -0.24
N PHE A 73 -6.22 2.04 0.19
CA PHE A 73 -7.44 2.03 -0.64
C PHE A 73 -8.64 2.51 0.18
N GLY A 74 -9.63 3.07 -0.51
CA GLY A 74 -10.80 3.65 0.14
C GLY A 74 -11.70 2.63 0.81
N GLY A 75 -12.33 3.03 1.92
CA GLY A 75 -13.33 2.25 2.64
C GLY A 75 -14.71 2.91 2.72
N THR A 76 -14.82 4.18 2.33
CA THR A 76 -16.08 4.94 2.36
C THR A 76 -17.04 4.46 1.27
N ASP A 77 -18.35 4.57 1.50
CA ASP A 77 -19.35 4.47 0.45
C ASP A 77 -18.95 5.33 -0.78
N PRO A 78 -18.90 4.77 -2.01
CA PRO A 78 -18.43 5.49 -3.19
C PRO A 78 -19.23 6.76 -3.51
N GLY A 79 -20.55 6.74 -3.36
CA GLY A 79 -21.39 7.90 -3.65
C GLY A 79 -21.14 9.05 -2.67
N THR A 80 -20.97 8.70 -1.40
CA THR A 80 -20.60 9.63 -0.33
C THR A 80 -19.22 10.23 -0.59
N PHE A 81 -18.22 9.40 -0.90
CA PHE A 81 -16.87 9.87 -1.20
C PHE A 81 -16.84 10.78 -2.44
N GLU A 82 -17.49 10.39 -3.53
CA GLU A 82 -17.57 11.20 -4.74
C GLU A 82 -18.25 12.56 -4.50
N THR A 83 -19.28 12.59 -3.66
CA THR A 83 -19.98 13.84 -3.31
C THR A 83 -19.05 14.78 -2.57
N ALA A 84 -18.35 14.30 -1.53
CA ALA A 84 -17.42 15.09 -0.75
C ALA A 84 -16.22 15.56 -1.60
N LEU A 85 -15.71 14.70 -2.49
CA LEU A 85 -14.62 15.05 -3.40
C LEU A 85 -15.03 16.16 -4.37
N LYS A 86 -16.22 16.06 -5.00
CA LYS A 86 -16.75 17.09 -5.91
C LYS A 86 -17.02 18.42 -5.19
N ALA A 87 -17.39 18.36 -3.91
CA ALA A 87 -17.59 19.54 -3.08
C ALA A 87 -16.28 20.14 -2.53
N GLY A 88 -15.16 19.43 -2.64
CA GLY A 88 -13.88 19.86 -2.06
C GLY A 88 -13.86 19.77 -0.52
N THR A 89 -14.63 18.86 0.06
CA THR A 89 -14.84 18.74 1.52
C THR A 89 -14.45 17.37 2.06
N ALA A 90 -13.71 16.57 1.29
CA ALA A 90 -13.35 15.21 1.67
C ALA A 90 -12.55 15.13 2.99
N ASP A 91 -11.70 16.11 3.27
CA ASP A 91 -10.91 16.24 4.50
C ASP A 91 -11.76 16.47 5.76
N ARG A 92 -12.95 17.06 5.59
CA ARG A 92 -13.90 17.34 6.66
C ARG A 92 -14.99 16.27 6.78
N ASP A 93 -15.53 15.83 5.66
CA ASP A 93 -16.76 15.04 5.59
C ASP A 93 -16.50 13.53 5.56
N ILE A 94 -15.26 13.10 5.29
CA ILE A 94 -14.89 11.67 5.29
C ILE A 94 -14.13 11.36 6.59
N PRO A 95 -14.70 10.52 7.49
CA PRO A 95 -14.00 10.11 8.70
C PRO A 95 -12.66 9.43 8.38
N SER A 96 -11.58 9.92 8.98
CA SER A 96 -10.25 9.31 8.84
C SER A 96 -10.07 8.13 9.80
N ASN A 97 -9.00 7.37 9.59
CA ASN A 97 -8.47 6.44 10.60
C ASN A 97 -8.37 7.16 11.97
N HIS A 98 -8.62 6.43 13.06
CA HIS A 98 -8.70 6.91 14.45
C HIS A 98 -9.88 7.83 14.81
N SER A 99 -10.78 8.14 13.86
CA SER A 99 -12.08 8.75 14.21
C SER A 99 -13.02 7.72 14.85
N ALA A 100 -13.84 8.15 15.82
CA ALA A 100 -14.92 7.33 16.37
C ALA A 100 -16.00 7.00 15.33
N GLU A 101 -16.10 7.81 14.28
CA GLU A 101 -17.04 7.64 13.16
C GLU A 101 -16.45 6.83 12.00
N PHE A 102 -15.22 6.30 12.13
CA PHE A 102 -14.58 5.53 11.07
C PHE A 102 -15.28 4.17 10.90
N ALA A 103 -16.05 4.05 9.83
CA ALA A 103 -16.83 2.85 9.52
C ALA A 103 -16.77 2.52 8.01
N PRO A 104 -15.74 1.78 7.55
CA PRO A 104 -15.67 1.32 6.18
C PRO A 104 -16.88 0.45 5.81
N VAL A 105 -17.44 0.65 4.61
CA VAL A 105 -18.46 -0.28 4.07
C VAL A 105 -17.79 -1.62 3.77
N ILE A 106 -18.51 -2.74 3.91
CA ILE A 106 -17.93 -4.07 3.63
C ILE A 106 -17.61 -4.19 2.14
N ASP A 107 -18.62 -4.00 1.30
CA ASP A 107 -18.47 -3.93 -0.16
C ASP A 107 -18.66 -2.49 -0.63
N PRO A 108 -17.82 -1.99 -1.54
CA PRO A 108 -16.80 -2.74 -2.30
C PRO A 108 -15.41 -2.82 -1.62
N THR A 109 -15.25 -2.37 -0.38
CA THR A 109 -13.94 -2.25 0.30
C THR A 109 -13.15 -3.56 0.34
N LEU A 110 -13.76 -4.63 0.85
CA LEU A 110 -13.10 -5.93 0.97
C LEU A 110 -12.75 -6.50 -0.40
N GLY A 111 -13.69 -6.45 -1.35
CA GLY A 111 -13.44 -6.88 -2.73
C GLY A 111 -12.32 -6.09 -3.41
N THR A 112 -12.22 -4.78 -3.14
CA THR A 112 -11.17 -3.90 -3.66
C THR A 112 -9.81 -4.29 -3.09
N GLY A 113 -9.71 -4.45 -1.76
CA GLY A 113 -8.48 -4.87 -1.09
C GLY A 113 -7.98 -6.22 -1.58
N ILE A 114 -8.85 -7.23 -1.66
CA ILE A 114 -8.52 -8.56 -2.20
C ILE A 114 -8.02 -8.44 -3.64
N THR A 115 -8.76 -7.71 -4.48
CA THR A 115 -8.40 -7.53 -5.89
C THR A 115 -7.04 -6.83 -6.04
N ALA A 116 -6.78 -5.80 -5.25
CA ALA A 116 -5.51 -5.06 -5.28
C ALA A 116 -4.34 -5.96 -4.89
N MET A 117 -4.47 -6.69 -3.77
CA MET A 117 -3.44 -7.63 -3.31
C MET A 117 -3.15 -8.73 -4.34
N VAL A 118 -4.20 -9.36 -4.89
CA VAL A 118 -4.03 -10.40 -5.93
C VAL A 118 -3.40 -9.84 -7.20
N THR A 119 -3.83 -8.64 -7.63
CA THR A 119 -3.27 -7.98 -8.82
C THR A 119 -1.80 -7.66 -8.63
N ALA A 120 -1.42 -7.11 -7.48
CA ALA A 120 -0.01 -6.86 -7.15
C ALA A 120 0.77 -8.18 -7.13
N ALA A 121 0.32 -9.18 -6.38
CA ALA A 121 1.00 -10.47 -6.29
C ALA A 121 1.21 -11.11 -7.68
N LEU A 122 0.18 -11.18 -8.52
CA LEU A 122 0.30 -11.72 -9.87
C LEU A 122 1.23 -10.88 -10.75
N THR A 123 1.24 -9.57 -10.60
CA THR A 123 2.14 -8.68 -11.34
C THR A 123 3.60 -9.02 -11.05
N TRP A 124 3.94 -9.36 -9.81
CA TRP A 124 5.30 -9.69 -9.38
C TRP A 124 5.67 -11.17 -9.55
N LEU A 125 4.69 -12.07 -9.43
CA LEU A 125 4.88 -13.52 -9.54
C LEU A 125 4.78 -14.05 -10.97
N HIS A 126 4.27 -13.28 -11.93
CA HIS A 126 4.26 -13.71 -13.33
C HIS A 126 5.72 -13.88 -13.80
N MET A 127 6.19 -15.13 -13.78
CA MET A 127 7.38 -15.52 -14.51
C MET A 127 7.10 -15.26 -15.99
N ALA A 128 8.02 -14.61 -16.69
CA ALA A 128 8.09 -14.77 -18.13
C ALA A 128 8.03 -16.28 -18.43
N PRO A 129 7.26 -16.75 -19.42
CA PRO A 129 7.23 -18.17 -19.75
C PRO A 129 8.67 -18.60 -19.94
N THR A 130 9.16 -19.48 -19.05
CA THR A 130 10.45 -20.11 -19.24
C THR A 130 10.35 -20.79 -20.59
N SER A 131 11.12 -20.29 -21.57
CA SER A 131 11.22 -20.95 -22.85
C SER A 131 11.85 -22.31 -22.59
N ARG A 132 11.00 -23.31 -22.36
CA ARG A 132 11.44 -24.68 -22.34
C ARG A 132 11.83 -24.96 -23.78
N ALA A 133 13.13 -24.86 -24.06
CA ALA A 133 13.67 -25.30 -25.33
C ALA A 133 13.06 -26.68 -25.62
N PRO A 134 12.51 -26.93 -26.82
CA PRO A 134 11.92 -28.22 -27.13
C PRO A 134 12.99 -29.28 -26.88
N GLY A 135 12.81 -30.03 -25.80
CA GLY A 135 13.73 -31.09 -25.44
C GLY A 135 13.76 -32.05 -26.60
N SER A 136 14.94 -32.23 -27.19
CA SER A 136 15.16 -33.29 -28.17
C SER A 136 14.74 -34.60 -27.50
N LEU A 137 13.60 -35.15 -27.93
CA LEU A 137 13.24 -36.53 -27.66
C LEU A 137 14.39 -37.38 -28.16
N ARG A 138 15.29 -37.80 -27.26
CA ARG A 138 16.17 -38.91 -27.57
C ARG A 138 15.24 -40.10 -27.75
N ARG A 139 15.14 -40.56 -29.01
CA ARG A 139 14.55 -41.85 -29.32
C ARG A 139 15.32 -42.88 -28.50
N HIS A 140 14.62 -43.56 -27.61
CA HIS A 140 15.12 -44.77 -27.00
C HIS A 140 15.07 -45.83 -28.10
N ASP A 141 16.24 -46.27 -28.58
CA ASP A 141 16.31 -47.49 -29.39
C ASP A 141 16.07 -48.68 -28.46
N PRO A 142 15.15 -49.60 -28.79
CA PRO A 142 15.02 -50.86 -28.08
C PRO A 142 16.04 -51.83 -28.67
N GLY A 143 17.26 -51.79 -28.12
CA GLY A 143 18.29 -52.79 -28.36
C GLY A 143 18.44 -53.66 -27.11
N TRP A 144 18.37 -54.97 -27.31
CA TRP A 144 18.76 -56.03 -26.39
C TRP A 144 19.98 -55.71 -25.53
#